data_AF-A0AAE6IY82-F1
#
_entry.id   AF-A0AAE6IY82-F1
#
_cell.length_a   1.000
_cell.length_b   1.000
_cell.length_c   1.000
_cell.angle_alpha   90.00
_cell.angle_beta   90.00
_cell.angle_gamma   90.00
#
_symmetry.space_group_name_H-M   'P 1'
#
loop_
_entity.id
_entity.type
_entity.pdbx_description
1 polymer ?
#
loop_
_entity_poly.entity_id
_entity_poly.type
_entity_poly.pdbx_seq_one_letter_code
_entity_poly.pdbx_strand_id
1 'polypeptide(L)'
;MEIFNICLAHGWAIESVKNGNFGENAKYDLFAQFDVFYGQIAWIYDICTPSDETIKECEKIAIFKQMCEFNVYISDDNDEGWTKKVNFTGTFIDALEYIKANFGK
;
A
#
# COMPACT_ATOMS: atom_id res chain seq x y z
N MET A 1 14.58 -2.70 9.41
CA MET A 1 13.45 -3.10 8.55
C MET A 1 12.52 -1.90 8.47
N GLU A 2 12.03 -1.57 7.27
CA GLU A 2 11.13 -0.42 7.11
C GLU A 2 9.70 -0.79 7.46
N ILE A 3 8.95 0.18 7.95
CA ILE A 3 7.57 -0.02 8.41
C ILE A 3 6.66 0.82 7.52
N PHE A 4 5.62 0.17 7.01
CA PHE A 4 4.58 0.76 6.18
C PHE A 4 3.22 0.55 6.82
N ASN A 5 2.33 1.51 6.61
CA ASN A 5 0.91 1.37 6.90
C ASN A 5 0.18 0.97 5.63
N ILE A 6 -0.69 -0.03 5.70
CA ILE A 6 -1.69 -0.33 4.67
C ILE A 6 -3.01 0.22 5.17
N CYS A 7 -3.60 1.16 4.44
CA CYS A 7 -4.86 1.81 4.81
C CYS A 7 -5.94 1.37 3.81
N LEU A 8 -6.97 0.66 4.27
CA LEU A 8 -8.11 0.20 3.44
C LEU A 8 -9.39 0.99 3.77
N ALA A 9 -9.98 1.62 2.75
CA ALA A 9 -11.27 2.32 2.80
C ALA A 9 -11.96 2.19 1.43
N HIS A 10 -12.57 3.25 0.90
CA HIS A 10 -13.06 3.30 -0.50
C HIS A 10 -11.94 3.18 -1.56
N GLY A 11 -10.68 3.33 -1.14
CA GLY A 11 -9.47 2.98 -1.89
C GLY A 11 -8.46 2.34 -0.93
N TRP A 12 -7.26 2.05 -1.41
CA TRP A 12 -6.18 1.55 -0.56
C TRP A 12 -4.90 2.34 -0.74
N ALA A 13 -4.13 2.45 0.33
CA ALA A 13 -2.79 3.04 0.29
C ALA A 13 -1.78 2.17 1.04
N ILE A 14 -0.53 2.19 0.60
CA ILE A 14 0.65 1.71 1.35
C ILE A 14 1.55 2.91 1.58
N GLU A 15 1.78 3.31 2.82
CA GLU A 15 2.48 4.55 3.16
C GLU A 15 3.65 4.29 4.10
N SER A 16 4.82 4.85 3.82
CA SER A 16 5.96 4.77 4.74
C SER A 16 5.66 5.53 6.02
N VAL A 17 5.85 4.88 7.17
CA VAL A 17 5.66 5.52 8.50
C VAL A 17 6.62 6.70 8.70
N LYS A 18 7.76 6.73 7.99
CA LYS A 18 8.75 7.81 8.06
C LYS A 18 8.30 9.09 7.32
N ASN A 19 7.37 8.97 6.37
CA ASN A 19 7.07 9.99 5.36
C ASN A 19 5.66 10.59 5.52
N GLY A 20 5.08 10.57 6.73
CA GLY A 20 3.70 10.99 7.02
C GLY A 20 3.35 12.47 6.81
N ASN A 21 3.99 13.17 5.86
CA ASN A 21 3.79 14.59 5.61
C ASN A 21 3.93 15.03 4.13
N PHE A 22 3.79 14.11 3.15
CA PHE A 22 3.83 14.51 1.73
C PHE A 22 2.44 14.80 1.20
N GLY A 23 2.08 16.09 1.26
CA GLY A 23 1.08 16.69 0.38
C GLY A 23 1.73 17.23 -0.89
N GLU A 24 0.93 17.25 -1.96
CA GLU A 24 1.11 18.02 -3.19
C GLU A 24 2.32 17.62 -4.06
N ASN A 25 2.12 16.64 -4.96
CA ASN A 25 2.55 16.67 -6.39
C ASN A 25 2.62 15.26 -7.05
N ALA A 26 1.56 14.45 -6.96
CA ALA A 26 1.50 13.17 -7.68
C ALA A 26 1.19 13.38 -9.18
N LYS A 27 1.95 12.74 -10.08
CA LYS A 27 1.62 12.63 -11.51
C LYS A 27 1.05 11.25 -11.82
N TYR A 28 0.01 11.25 -12.64
CA TYR A 28 -0.86 10.11 -12.95
C TYR A 28 -0.42 9.39 -14.22
N ASP A 29 -0.33 8.06 -14.19
CA ASP A 29 -0.67 7.18 -15.31
C ASP A 29 -0.93 5.74 -14.81
N LEU A 30 -1.99 5.12 -15.34
CA LEU A 30 -2.59 3.81 -15.01
C LEU A 30 -1.70 2.71 -14.41
N PHE A 31 -1.52 2.73 -13.09
CA PHE A 31 -1.72 1.68 -12.08
C PHE A 31 -1.04 2.19 -10.81
N ALA A 32 -1.84 2.46 -9.78
CA ALA A 32 -1.47 3.15 -8.55
C ALA A 32 -0.76 4.52 -8.74
N GLN A 33 -1.03 5.49 -7.87
CA GLN A 33 -0.13 6.61 -7.67
C GLN A 33 0.93 6.13 -6.68
N PHE A 34 2.21 6.11 -7.07
CA PHE A 34 3.29 5.82 -6.14
C PHE A 34 4.46 6.77 -6.34
N ASP A 35 5.10 7.14 -5.24
CA ASP A 35 6.34 7.90 -5.27
C ASP A 35 7.50 7.07 -4.73
N VAL A 36 8.67 7.29 -5.31
CA VAL A 36 9.94 6.75 -4.83
C VAL A 36 10.83 7.91 -4.39
N PHE A 37 11.26 7.90 -3.13
CA PHE A 37 12.13 8.92 -2.55
C PHE A 37 13.43 8.27 -2.06
N TYR A 38 14.58 8.77 -2.53
CA TYR A 38 15.90 8.18 -2.25
C TYR A 38 15.99 6.65 -2.49
N GLY A 39 15.31 6.15 -3.52
CA GLY A 39 15.30 4.71 -3.86
C GLY A 39 14.42 3.85 -2.95
N GLN A 40 13.54 4.47 -2.16
CA GLN A 40 12.57 3.80 -1.29
C GLN A 40 11.13 4.17 -1.69
N ILE A 41 10.18 3.24 -1.56
CA ILE A 41 8.77 3.58 -1.77
C ILE A 41 8.34 4.55 -0.67
N ALA A 42 7.82 5.70 -1.06
CA ALA A 42 7.27 6.69 -0.14
C ALA A 42 5.80 6.39 0.14
N TRP A 43 5.01 6.16 -0.91
CA TRP A 43 3.62 5.72 -0.83
C TRP A 43 3.18 5.04 -2.12
N ILE A 44 2.08 4.28 -2.05
CA ILE A 44 1.33 3.68 -3.16
C ILE A 44 -0.15 3.92 -2.86
N TYR A 45 -0.96 4.23 -3.87
CA TYR A 45 -2.42 4.41 -3.73
C TYR A 45 -3.15 3.92 -4.97
N ASP A 46 -4.23 3.17 -4.81
CA ASP A 46 -5.18 2.86 -5.89
C ASP A 46 -6.61 2.76 -5.33
N ILE A 47 -7.59 2.89 -6.21
CA ILE A 47 -9.01 2.67 -5.90
C ILE A 47 -9.50 1.30 -6.39
N CYS A 48 -8.73 0.64 -7.26
CA CYS A 48 -9.08 -0.66 -7.81
C CYS A 48 -8.42 -1.79 -7.00
N THR A 49 -9.09 -2.93 -6.90
CA THR A 49 -8.46 -4.15 -6.40
C THR A 49 -7.24 -4.50 -7.27
N PRO A 50 -6.07 -4.83 -6.68
CA PRO A 50 -4.92 -5.28 -7.46
C PRO A 50 -5.28 -6.52 -8.31
N SER A 51 -4.93 -6.49 -9.59
CA SER A 51 -5.14 -7.63 -10.50
C SER A 51 -3.94 -8.59 -10.50
N ASP A 52 -4.15 -9.84 -10.92
CA ASP A 52 -3.05 -10.81 -11.05
C ASP A 52 -1.97 -10.34 -12.05
N GLU A 53 -2.40 -9.71 -13.15
CA GLU A 53 -1.49 -9.17 -14.16
C GLU A 53 -0.63 -8.05 -13.57
N THR A 54 -1.26 -7.14 -12.83
CA THR A 54 -0.60 -6.07 -12.10
C THR A 54 0.45 -6.60 -11.11
N ILE A 55 0.07 -7.57 -10.26
CA ILE A 55 0.98 -8.12 -9.25
C ILE A 55 2.19 -8.76 -9.94
N LYS A 56 1.97 -9.47 -11.04
CA LYS A 56 3.03 -10.07 -11.85
C LYS A 56 3.96 -9.04 -12.49
N GLU A 57 3.46 -7.87 -12.88
CA GLU A 57 4.33 -6.77 -13.33
C GLU A 57 5.15 -6.18 -12.18
N CYS A 58 4.56 -6.02 -10.99
CA CYS A 58 5.26 -5.57 -9.79
C CYS A 58 6.40 -6.52 -9.37
N GLU A 59 6.27 -7.83 -9.58
CA GLU A 59 7.33 -8.81 -9.34
C GLU A 59 8.61 -8.55 -10.15
N LYS A 60 8.53 -7.77 -11.24
CA LYS A 60 9.70 -7.39 -12.04
C LYS A 60 10.47 -6.22 -11.43
N ILE A 61 9.87 -5.48 -10.50
CA ILE A 61 10.45 -4.29 -9.89
C ILE A 61 11.22 -4.68 -8.62
N ALA A 62 12.53 -4.45 -8.60
CA ALA A 62 13.41 -4.93 -7.53
C ALA A 62 12.99 -4.43 -6.12
N ILE A 63 12.55 -3.18 -6.02
CA ILE A 63 12.14 -2.58 -4.74
C ILE A 63 10.89 -3.24 -4.13
N PHE A 64 10.02 -3.85 -4.96
CA PHE A 64 8.82 -4.53 -4.46
C PHE A 64 9.16 -5.85 -3.75
N LYS A 65 10.37 -6.38 -3.94
CA LYS A 65 10.87 -7.60 -3.26
C LYS A 65 11.53 -7.30 -1.91
N GLN A 66 11.61 -6.03 -1.50
CA GLN A 66 12.17 -5.64 -0.22
C GLN A 66 11.29 -6.17 0.93
N MET A 67 11.93 -6.79 1.92
CA MET A 67 11.25 -7.19 3.16
C MET A 67 10.98 -5.97 4.06
N CYS A 68 9.72 -5.83 4.46
CA CYS A 68 9.17 -4.73 5.24
C CYS A 68 8.21 -5.26 6.32
N GLU A 69 7.91 -4.42 7.30
CA GLU A 69 6.80 -4.61 8.23
C GLU A 69 5.59 -3.80 7.73
N PHE A 70 4.41 -4.41 7.75
CA PHE A 70 3.16 -3.78 7.35
C PHE A 70 2.17 -3.77 8.50
N ASN A 71 1.63 -2.59 8.80
CA ASN A 71 0.53 -2.40 9.74
C ASN A 71 -0.75 -2.12 8.96
N VAL A 72 -1.77 -2.96 9.10
CA VAL A 72 -3.03 -2.82 8.36
C VAL A 72 -4.06 -2.07 9.20
N TYR A 73 -4.61 -1.03 8.62
CA TYR A 73 -5.71 -0.22 9.14
C TYR A 73 -6.89 -0.30 8.18
N ILE A 74 -8.10 -0.43 8.73
CA ILE A 74 -9.34 -0.42 7.98
C ILE A 74 -10.23 0.69 8.53
N SER A 75 -10.77 1.51 7.64
CA SER A 75 -11.86 2.45 7.95
C SER A 75 -13.18 1.71 7.78
N ASP A 76 -14.03 1.74 8.80
CA ASP A 76 -15.42 1.28 8.68
C ASP A 76 -16.28 2.51 8.37
N ASP A 77 -17.21 2.39 7.42
CA ASP A 77 -18.12 3.49 7.05
C ASP A 77 -19.05 3.90 8.22
N ASN A 78 -19.11 3.08 9.27
CA ASN A 78 -19.96 3.30 10.45
C ASN A 78 -19.22 3.78 11.70
N ASP A 79 -17.87 3.76 11.72
CA ASP A 79 -17.08 4.22 12.87
C ASP A 79 -16.28 5.47 12.51
N GLU A 80 -16.20 6.41 13.46
CA GLU A 80 -15.35 7.60 13.36
C GLU A 80 -13.86 7.22 13.53
N GLY A 81 -13.28 6.49 12.56
CA GLY A 81 -11.83 6.37 12.46
C GLY A 81 -11.26 5.06 11.93
N TRP A 82 -9.93 5.00 11.97
CA TRP A 82 -9.13 3.87 11.49
C TRP A 82 -8.91 2.83 12.58
N THR A 83 -9.27 1.58 12.32
CA THR A 83 -9.00 0.45 13.22
C THR A 83 -7.82 -0.36 12.72
N LYS A 84 -6.77 -0.52 13.54
CA LYS A 84 -5.67 -1.45 13.26
C LYS A 84 -6.17 -2.90 13.36
N LYS A 85 -6.03 -3.69 12.29
CA LYS A 85 -6.53 -5.07 12.23
C LYS A 85 -5.43 -6.11 12.42
N VAL A 86 -4.33 -5.98 11.69
CA VAL A 86 -3.24 -6.96 11.70
C VAL A 86 -1.92 -6.28 11.43
N ASN A 87 -0.82 -6.93 11.81
CA ASN A 87 0.51 -6.62 11.32
C ASN A 87 1.18 -7.88 10.79
N PHE A 88 2.02 -7.73 9.78
CA PHE A 88 2.80 -8.83 9.23
C PHE A 88 4.12 -8.34 8.63
N THR A 89 5.05 -9.26 8.45
CA THR A 89 6.33 -9.03 7.78
C THR A 89 6.29 -9.73 6.43
N GLY A 90 6.64 -9.01 5.36
CA GLY A 90 6.55 -9.51 3.99
C GLY A 90 7.17 -8.55 3.00
N THR A 91 6.94 -8.79 1.72
CA THR A 91 7.30 -7.92 0.61
C THR A 91 6.12 -7.03 0.20
N PHE A 92 6.34 -6.08 -0.72
CA PHE A 92 5.22 -5.34 -1.31
C PHE A 92 4.31 -6.24 -2.14
N ILE A 93 4.82 -7.37 -2.67
CA ILE A 93 3.99 -8.38 -3.35
C ILE A 93 3.02 -9.03 -2.35
N ASP A 94 3.51 -9.41 -1.17
CA ASP A 94 2.67 -9.97 -0.11
C ASP A 94 1.60 -8.96 0.36
N ALA A 95 1.97 -7.67 0.41
CA ALA A 95 1.03 -6.59 0.72
C ALA A 95 -0.06 -6.44 -0.35
N LEU A 96 0.30 -6.50 -1.64
CA LEU A 96 -0.68 -6.43 -2.73
C LEU A 96 -1.63 -7.64 -2.74
N GLU A 97 -1.13 -8.84 -2.47
CA GLU A 97 -1.99 -10.04 -2.33
C GLU A 97 -2.91 -9.93 -1.10
N TYR A 98 -2.41 -9.38 0.01
CA TYR A 98 -3.25 -9.08 1.17
C TYR A 98 -4.37 -8.10 0.81
N ILE A 99 -4.04 -7.00 0.12
CA ILE A 99 -5.03 -6.00 -0.31
C ILE A 99 -6.06 -6.64 -1.25
N LYS A 100 -5.61 -7.38 -2.27
CA LYS A 100 -6.49 -8.10 -3.20
C LYS A 100 -7.45 -9.05 -2.47
N ALA A 101 -6.99 -9.72 -1.43
CA ALA A 101 -7.82 -10.63 -0.65
C ALA A 101 -8.82 -9.92 0.28
N ASN A 102 -8.62 -8.65 0.64
CA ASN A 102 -9.40 -7.96 1.69
C ASN A 102 -10.06 -6.64 1.24
N PHE A 103 -9.76 -6.12 0.06
CA PHE A 103 -10.34 -4.87 -0.44
C PHE A 103 -11.78 -5.07 -0.94
N GLY A 104 -12.72 -4.24 -0.46
CA GLY A 104 -14.14 -4.30 -0.80
C GLY A 104 -14.95 -5.42 -0.13
N LYS A 105 -14.45 -5.97 0.99
CA LYS A 105 -15.09 -7.02 1.78
C LYS A 105 -15.53 -6.54 3.16
#